data_AF-A0A4Q3CDV2-F1
#
_entry.id   AF-A0A4Q3CDV2-F1
#
_cell.length_a   1.000
_cell.length_b   1.000
_cell.length_c   1.000
_cell.angle_alpha   90.00
_cell.angle_beta   90.00
_cell.angle_gamma   90.00
#
_symmetry.space_group_name_H-M   'P 1'
#
loop_
_entity.id
_entity.type
_entity.pdbx_description
1 polymer ?
#
loop_
_entity_poly.entity_id
_entity_poly.type
_entity_poly.pdbx_seq_one_letter_code
_entity_poly.pdbx_strand_id
1 'polypeptide(L)'
;FGNLAQRTLSMIFKNLEGELPALDRNGDDAALVRAVAAACLDETPRAFEQLAFSIGIEAWMKAVFACNQYVDEQAPWALRKSDPERMKTVLGTLFAVIRDLAIAIAPIIPDSAAKLLDQMGIAADARDFAAIEDQSWYDALRGSGYKVGQPVPLFPRLELEVAEG
;
A
#
# COMPACT_ATOMS: atom_id res chain seq x y z
N PHE A 1 -1.58 -2.62 -8.46
CA PHE A 1 -1.60 -1.68 -7.31
C PHE A 1 -3.00 -1.37 -6.80
N GLY A 2 -3.91 -0.78 -7.59
CA GLY A 2 -5.24 -0.40 -7.09
C GLY A 2 -6.07 -1.56 -6.53
N ASN A 3 -6.05 -2.73 -7.19
CA ASN A 3 -6.70 -3.94 -6.68
C ASN A 3 -6.09 -4.41 -5.35
N LEU A 4 -4.74 -4.42 -5.24
CA LEU A 4 -4.04 -4.75 -4.00
C LEU A 4 -4.50 -3.83 -2.85
N ALA A 5 -4.45 -2.52 -3.05
CA ALA A 5 -4.91 -1.55 -2.06
C ALA A 5 -6.37 -1.75 -1.68
N GLN A 6 -7.26 -1.89 -2.68
CA GLN A 6 -8.69 -2.10 -2.45
C GLN A 6 -8.97 -3.39 -1.66
N ARG A 7 -8.31 -4.50 -1.99
CA ARG A 7 -8.45 -5.78 -1.27
C ARG A 7 -7.99 -5.66 0.17
N THR A 8 -6.81 -5.07 0.41
CA THR A 8 -6.26 -4.88 1.75
C THR A 8 -7.18 -4.00 2.61
N LEU A 9 -7.52 -2.80 2.13
CA LEU A 9 -8.41 -1.88 2.86
C LEU A 9 -9.79 -2.50 3.11
N SER A 10 -10.33 -3.25 2.15
CA SER A 10 -11.61 -3.95 2.32
C SER A 10 -11.54 -5.01 3.42
N MET A 11 -10.42 -5.74 3.53
CA MET A 11 -10.24 -6.74 4.57
C MET A 11 -10.06 -6.11 5.95
N ILE A 12 -9.35 -4.98 6.04
CA ILE A 12 -9.23 -4.21 7.30
C ILE A 12 -10.62 -3.70 7.73
N PHE A 13 -11.34 -3.03 6.82
CA PHE A 13 -12.69 -2.53 7.10
C PHE A 13 -13.64 -3.63 7.58
N LYS A 14 -13.68 -4.77 6.88
CA LYS A 14 -14.66 -5.84 7.17
C LYS A 14 -14.29 -6.75 8.34
N ASN A 15 -12.99 -7.05 8.51
CA ASN A 15 -12.55 -8.06 9.47
C ASN A 15 -11.94 -7.47 10.74
N LEU A 16 -11.49 -6.21 10.69
CA LEU A 16 -10.87 -5.49 11.81
C LEU A 16 -11.67 -4.24 12.21
N GLU A 17 -12.91 -4.10 11.73
CA GLU A 17 -13.76 -2.92 11.98
C GLU A 17 -13.11 -1.58 11.58
N GLY A 18 -12.23 -1.63 10.58
CA GLY A 18 -11.44 -0.49 10.12
C GLY A 18 -10.22 -0.18 10.99
N GLU A 19 -10.00 -0.87 12.10
CA GLU A 19 -8.90 -0.56 13.03
C GLU A 19 -7.54 -1.04 12.50
N LEU A 20 -6.52 -0.22 12.74
CA LEU A 20 -5.14 -0.56 12.44
C LEU A 20 -4.55 -1.45 13.55
N PRO A 21 -4.11 -2.68 13.24
CA PRO A 21 -3.57 -3.59 14.23
C PRO A 21 -2.15 -3.18 14.66
N ALA A 22 -1.75 -3.61 15.85
CA ALA A 22 -0.34 -3.60 16.21
C ALA A 22 0.44 -4.57 15.31
N LEU A 23 1.69 -4.25 15.00
CA LEU A 23 2.50 -5.03 14.08
C LEU A 23 3.49 -5.90 14.86
N ASP A 24 3.28 -7.22 14.82
CA ASP A 24 4.22 -8.22 15.32
C ASP A 24 4.84 -8.97 14.13
N ARG A 25 5.79 -8.31 13.46
CA ARG A 25 6.34 -8.74 12.17
C ARG A 25 7.30 -9.92 12.32
N ASN A 26 7.10 -10.94 11.51
CA ASN A 26 8.03 -12.06 11.36
C ASN A 26 9.04 -11.81 10.21
N GLY A 27 9.83 -12.84 9.88
CA GLY A 27 10.84 -12.77 8.82
C GLY A 27 10.28 -12.47 7.43
N ASP A 28 9.13 -13.03 7.09
CA ASP A 28 8.47 -12.83 5.77
C ASP A 28 7.95 -11.38 5.65
N ASP A 29 7.34 -10.87 6.72
CA ASP A 29 6.85 -9.48 6.79
C ASP A 29 8.01 -8.51 6.61
N ALA A 30 9.11 -8.76 7.33
CA ALA A 30 10.30 -7.93 7.26
C ALA A 30 10.95 -8.02 5.87
N ALA A 31 10.89 -9.18 5.20
CA ALA A 31 11.39 -9.33 3.84
C ALA A 31 10.57 -8.51 2.84
N LEU A 32 9.23 -8.54 2.94
CA LEU A 32 8.37 -7.69 2.12
C LEU A 32 8.66 -6.20 2.34
N VAL A 33 8.73 -5.76 3.60
CA VAL A 33 9.02 -4.37 3.95
C VAL A 33 10.36 -3.92 3.36
N ARG A 34 11.41 -4.74 3.46
CA ARG A 34 12.71 -4.42 2.85
C ARG A 34 12.64 -4.33 1.33
N ALA A 35 11.92 -5.24 0.67
CA ALA A 35 11.79 -5.21 -0.78
C ALA A 35 11.04 -3.97 -1.27
N VAL A 36 9.98 -3.57 -0.57
CA VAL A 36 9.23 -2.34 -0.90
C VAL A 36 10.05 -1.10 -0.59
N ALA A 37 10.76 -1.06 0.54
CA ALA A 37 11.65 0.03 0.90
C ALA A 37 12.76 0.24 -0.14
N ALA A 38 13.41 -0.84 -0.61
CA ALA A 38 14.41 -0.75 -1.67
C ALA A 38 13.85 -0.09 -2.95
N ALA A 39 12.65 -0.48 -3.36
CA ALA A 39 12.00 0.11 -4.53
C ALA A 39 11.62 1.59 -4.31
N CYS A 40 11.08 1.94 -3.13
CA CYS A 40 10.50 3.25 -2.86
C CYS A 40 11.53 4.31 -2.44
N LEU A 41 12.59 3.92 -1.72
CA LEU A 41 13.60 4.82 -1.18
C LEU A 41 14.86 4.93 -2.06
N ASP A 42 15.16 3.93 -2.90
CA ASP A 42 16.36 3.93 -3.74
C ASP A 42 16.02 3.79 -5.22
N GLU A 43 15.50 2.63 -5.65
CA GLU A 43 15.45 2.30 -7.08
C GLU A 43 14.57 3.27 -7.89
N THR A 44 13.38 3.61 -7.38
CA THR A 44 12.46 4.53 -8.06
C THR A 44 12.97 5.98 -8.04
N PRO A 45 13.34 6.58 -6.88
CA PRO A 45 13.92 7.92 -6.85
C PRO A 45 15.15 8.06 -7.74
N ARG A 46 16.11 7.14 -7.62
CA ARG A 46 17.36 7.18 -8.39
C ARG A 46 17.12 7.12 -9.91
N ALA A 47 16.14 6.32 -10.35
CA ALA A 47 15.76 6.27 -11.75
C ALA A 47 15.08 7.57 -12.21
N PHE A 48 14.23 8.17 -11.38
CA PHE A 48 13.53 9.42 -11.71
C PHE A 48 14.49 10.61 -11.77
N GLU A 49 15.49 10.68 -10.89
CA GLU A 49 16.57 11.66 -10.95
C GLU A 49 17.35 11.60 -12.27
N GLN A 50 17.47 10.41 -12.85
CA GLN A 50 18.14 10.17 -14.13
C GLN A 50 17.19 10.28 -15.34
N LEU A 51 15.95 10.74 -15.14
CA LEU A 51 14.88 10.80 -16.15
C LEU A 51 14.56 9.42 -16.78
N ALA A 52 14.94 8.33 -16.11
CA ALA A 52 14.70 6.95 -16.52
C ALA A 52 13.36 6.43 -15.95
N PHE A 53 12.27 7.14 -16.21
CA PHE A 53 10.96 6.87 -15.60
C PHE A 53 10.47 5.44 -15.78
N SER A 54 10.65 4.85 -16.96
CA SER A 54 10.26 3.46 -17.22
C SER A 54 10.97 2.47 -16.28
N ILE A 55 12.25 2.70 -15.99
CA ILE A 55 13.04 1.86 -15.08
C ILE A 55 12.53 2.01 -13.63
N GLY A 56 12.24 3.25 -13.20
CA GLY A 56 11.67 3.49 -11.87
C GLY A 56 10.29 2.85 -11.72
N ILE A 57 9.44 2.95 -12.75
CA ILE A 57 8.12 2.31 -12.76
C ILE A 57 8.24 0.79 -12.74
N GLU A 58 9.22 0.21 -13.45
CA GLU A 58 9.47 -1.24 -13.42
C GLU A 58 9.90 -1.73 -12.02
N ALA A 59 10.79 -0.98 -11.34
CA ALA A 59 11.19 -1.26 -9.97
C ALA A 59 9.98 -1.21 -9.02
N TRP A 60 9.20 -0.14 -9.08
CA TRP A 60 7.96 -0.01 -8.32
C TRP A 60 6.96 -1.14 -8.61
N MET A 61 6.79 -1.53 -9.88
CA MET A 61 5.91 -2.63 -10.27
C MET A 61 6.36 -3.97 -9.70
N LYS A 62 7.67 -4.25 -9.63
CA LYS A 62 8.20 -5.45 -8.96
C LYS A 62 7.83 -5.48 -7.49
N ALA A 63 7.92 -4.35 -6.78
CA ALA A 63 7.49 -4.26 -5.39
C ALA A 63 5.98 -4.49 -5.22
N VAL A 64 5.16 -3.96 -6.14
CA VAL A 64 3.71 -4.26 -6.18
C VAL A 64 3.45 -5.76 -6.39
N PHE A 65 4.21 -6.43 -7.26
CA PHE A 65 4.10 -7.88 -7.44
C PHE A 65 4.52 -8.67 -6.21
N ALA A 66 5.60 -8.28 -5.54
CA ALA A 66 6.01 -8.88 -4.26
C ALA A 66 4.91 -8.78 -3.20
N CYS A 67 4.20 -7.64 -3.12
CA CYS A 67 3.05 -7.49 -2.22
C CYS A 67 1.90 -8.44 -2.58
N ASN A 68 1.60 -8.65 -3.87
CA ASN A 68 0.54 -9.59 -4.27
C ASN A 68 0.95 -11.03 -3.98
N GLN A 69 2.20 -11.41 -4.27
CA GLN A 69 2.73 -12.72 -3.92
C GLN A 69 2.64 -12.98 -2.41
N TYR A 70 3.03 -12.01 -1.59
CA TYR A 70 2.90 -12.11 -0.14
C TYR A 70 1.45 -12.27 0.31
N VAL A 71 0.48 -11.56 -0.29
CA VAL A 71 -0.95 -11.78 -0.01
C VAL A 71 -1.35 -13.22 -0.29
N ASP A 72 -0.91 -13.77 -1.41
CA ASP A 72 -1.28 -15.11 -1.85
C ASP A 72 -0.63 -16.20 -0.97
N GLU A 73 0.63 -16.01 -0.57
CA GLU A 73 1.36 -16.91 0.33
C GLU A 73 0.81 -16.89 1.76
N GLN A 74 0.50 -15.70 2.29
CA GLN A 74 -0.02 -15.57 3.65
C GLN A 74 -1.53 -15.89 3.73
N ALA A 75 -2.25 -15.84 2.61
CA ALA A 75 -3.66 -16.15 2.49
C ALA A 75 -4.53 -15.60 3.65
N PRO A 76 -4.59 -14.27 3.86
CA PRO A 76 -5.22 -13.67 5.05
C PRO A 76 -6.72 -14.03 5.20
N TRP A 77 -7.40 -14.39 4.11
CA TRP A 77 -8.80 -14.86 4.14
C TRP A 77 -8.97 -16.19 4.89
N ALA A 78 -7.96 -17.07 4.83
CA ALA A 78 -7.93 -18.32 5.56
C ALA A 78 -7.53 -18.08 7.03
N LEU A 79 -6.52 -17.23 7.24
CA LEU A 79 -6.03 -16.85 8.57
C LEU A 79 -7.14 -16.27 9.45
N ARG A 80 -8.13 -15.58 8.88
CA ARG A 80 -9.30 -15.08 9.62
C ARG A 80 -9.94 -16.12 10.56
N LYS A 81 -9.91 -17.39 10.19
CA LYS A 81 -10.48 -18.48 11.00
C LYS A 81 -9.43 -19.24 11.82
N SER A 82 -8.24 -19.43 11.25
CA SER A 82 -7.20 -20.27 11.86
C SER A 82 -6.26 -19.52 12.80
N ASP A 83 -5.90 -18.28 12.44
CA ASP A 83 -4.98 -17.43 13.18
C ASP A 83 -5.29 -15.93 12.93
N PRO A 84 -6.26 -15.36 13.67
CA PRO A 84 -6.67 -13.97 13.50
C PRO A 84 -5.58 -12.95 13.83
N GLU A 85 -4.66 -13.26 14.75
CA GLU A 85 -3.55 -12.36 15.09
C GLU A 85 -2.53 -12.30 13.96
N ARG A 86 -2.21 -13.44 13.33
CA ARG A 86 -1.39 -13.43 12.11
C ARG A 86 -2.05 -12.63 11.00
N MET A 87 -3.36 -12.80 10.77
CA MET A 87 -4.10 -12.02 9.77
C MET A 87 -3.97 -10.50 10.01
N LYS A 88 -4.06 -10.06 11.27
CA LYS A 88 -3.87 -8.66 11.66
C LYS A 88 -2.50 -8.15 11.24
N THR A 89 -1.42 -8.83 11.62
CA THR A 89 -0.05 -8.43 11.23
C THR A 89 0.12 -8.38 9.71
N VAL A 90 -0.43 -9.35 8.98
CA VAL A 90 -0.36 -9.41 7.50
C VAL A 90 -1.04 -8.19 6.89
N LEU A 91 -2.27 -7.88 7.30
CA LEU A 91 -3.03 -6.74 6.78
C LEU A 91 -2.41 -5.40 7.17
N GLY A 92 -1.91 -5.27 8.39
CA GLY A 92 -1.21 -4.06 8.85
C GLY A 92 0.11 -3.84 8.12
N THR A 93 0.86 -4.91 7.84
CA THR A 93 2.10 -4.85 7.04
C THR A 93 1.80 -4.39 5.62
N LEU A 94 0.76 -4.96 4.99
CA LEU A 94 0.30 -4.54 3.67
C LEU A 94 -0.15 -3.07 3.65
N PHE A 95 -0.90 -2.65 4.67
CA PHE A 95 -1.31 -1.24 4.81
C PHE A 95 -0.09 -0.32 4.83
N ALA A 96 0.93 -0.66 5.62
CA ALA A 96 2.14 0.15 5.72
C ALA A 96 2.87 0.26 4.37
N VAL A 97 3.13 -0.87 3.70
CA VAL A 97 3.88 -0.84 2.43
C VAL A 97 3.07 -0.25 1.26
N ILE A 98 1.73 -0.33 1.28
CA ILE A 98 0.88 0.33 0.29
C ILE A 98 1.01 1.86 0.37
N ARG A 99 1.18 2.42 1.58
CA ARG A 99 1.43 3.86 1.75
C ARG A 99 2.71 4.26 1.02
N ASP A 100 3.80 3.54 1.26
CA ASP A 100 5.11 3.86 0.70
C ASP A 100 5.07 3.76 -0.83
N LEU A 101 4.41 2.71 -1.35
CA LEU A 101 4.16 2.57 -2.79
C LEU A 101 3.32 3.72 -3.36
N ALA A 102 2.32 4.23 -2.63
CA ALA A 102 1.48 5.35 -3.07
C ALA A 102 2.30 6.66 -3.13
N ILE A 103 3.14 6.91 -2.12
CA ILE A 103 4.03 8.08 -2.09
C ILE A 103 5.04 8.02 -3.24
N ALA A 104 5.71 6.87 -3.42
CA ALA A 104 6.78 6.72 -4.41
C ALA A 104 6.29 6.92 -5.86
N ILE A 105 5.04 6.56 -6.16
CA ILE A 105 4.47 6.66 -7.51
C ILE A 105 3.70 7.97 -7.76
N ALA A 106 3.60 8.85 -6.75
CA ALA A 106 2.89 10.13 -6.86
C ALA A 106 3.35 11.00 -8.05
N PRO A 107 4.64 11.04 -8.46
CA PRO A 107 5.06 11.79 -9.65
C PRO A 107 4.44 11.29 -10.97
N ILE A 108 3.95 10.05 -11.01
CA ILE A 108 3.38 9.43 -12.22
C ILE A 108 1.85 9.43 -12.20
N ILE A 109 1.23 9.18 -11.03
CA ILE A 109 -0.23 9.12 -10.86
C ILE A 109 -0.72 9.96 -9.66
N PRO A 110 -0.47 11.28 -9.64
CA PRO A 110 -0.64 12.13 -8.45
C PRO A 110 -2.05 12.07 -7.87
N ASP A 111 -3.08 12.18 -8.70
CA ASP A 111 -4.47 12.17 -8.24
C ASP A 111 -4.89 10.82 -7.64
N SER A 112 -4.40 9.72 -8.20
CA SER A 112 -4.70 8.38 -7.68
C SER A 112 -3.94 8.14 -6.38
N ALA A 113 -2.64 8.45 -6.34
CA ALA A 113 -1.84 8.37 -5.13
C ALA A 113 -2.47 9.18 -3.98
N ALA A 114 -2.87 10.42 -4.24
CA ALA A 114 -3.52 11.28 -3.25
C ALA A 114 -4.83 10.68 -2.75
N LYS A 115 -5.73 10.23 -3.64
CA LYS A 115 -7.00 9.59 -3.26
C LYS A 115 -6.81 8.34 -2.41
N LEU A 116 -5.76 7.56 -2.67
CA LEU A 116 -5.46 6.39 -1.85
C LEU A 116 -4.94 6.81 -0.47
N LEU A 117 -4.01 7.76 -0.41
CA LEU A 117 -3.45 8.28 0.83
C LEU A 117 -4.53 8.95 1.70
N ASP A 118 -5.52 9.62 1.10
CA ASP A 118 -6.72 10.12 1.77
C ASP A 118 -7.51 8.97 2.43
N GLN A 119 -7.79 7.89 1.70
CA GLN A 119 -8.47 6.69 2.22
C GLN A 119 -7.66 5.94 3.29
N MET A 120 -6.38 6.24 3.43
CA MET A 120 -5.48 5.70 4.44
C MET A 120 -5.27 6.65 5.62
N GLY A 121 -5.89 7.84 5.62
CA GLY A 121 -5.78 8.80 6.71
C GLY A 121 -4.43 9.51 6.78
N ILE A 122 -3.63 9.47 5.71
CA ILE A 122 -2.32 10.11 5.67
C ILE A 122 -2.51 11.59 5.39
N ALA A 123 -2.00 12.48 6.25
CA ALA A 123 -2.15 13.93 6.04
C ALA A 123 -1.44 14.40 4.76
N ALA A 124 -1.89 15.50 4.15
CA ALA A 124 -1.36 15.98 2.86
C ALA A 124 0.11 16.42 2.93
N ASP A 125 0.56 16.88 4.09
CA ASP A 125 1.92 17.28 4.41
C ASP A 125 2.84 16.10 4.81
N ALA A 126 2.30 14.87 4.85
CA ALA A 126 3.03 13.63 5.18
C ALA A 126 3.11 12.65 4.00
N ARG A 127 3.19 13.17 2.76
CA ARG A 127 3.13 12.40 1.50
C ARG A 127 4.34 12.61 0.59
N ASP A 128 5.43 13.16 1.11
CA ASP A 128 6.69 13.27 0.39
C ASP A 128 7.59 12.05 0.62
N PHE A 129 8.71 11.98 -0.09
CA PHE A 129 9.65 10.85 0.04
C PHE A 129 10.27 10.77 1.43
N ALA A 130 10.50 11.90 2.12
CA ALA A 130 11.01 11.91 3.49
C ALA A 130 10.04 11.22 4.46
N ALA A 131 8.74 11.31 4.19
CA ALA A 131 7.73 10.63 5.00
C ALA A 131 7.83 9.10 4.93
N ILE A 132 8.44 8.50 3.89
CA ILE A 132 8.65 7.03 3.80
C ILE A 132 9.68 6.57 4.86
N GLU A 133 10.66 7.40 5.20
CA GLU A 133 11.69 7.06 6.16
C GLU A 133 11.21 7.14 7.61
N ASP A 134 10.23 7.99 7.90
CA ASP A 134 9.60 8.06 9.21
C ASP A 134 8.95 6.70 9.53
N GLN A 135 9.38 6.05 10.60
CA GLN A 135 8.82 4.78 11.06
C GLN A 135 7.75 4.97 12.14
N SER A 136 7.60 6.18 12.69
CA SER A 136 6.67 6.48 13.79
C SER A 136 5.24 6.73 13.31
N TRP A 137 5.05 7.06 12.03
CA TRP A 137 3.75 7.44 11.45
C TRP A 137 2.65 6.40 11.70
N TYR A 138 2.97 5.10 11.62
CA TYR A 138 1.97 4.03 11.70
C TYR A 138 1.38 3.97 13.12
N ASP A 139 2.25 4.01 14.13
CA ASP A 139 1.83 4.01 15.54
C ASP A 139 1.14 5.32 15.92
N ALA A 140 1.58 6.45 15.37
CA ALA A 140 0.91 7.74 15.55
C ALA A 140 -0.50 7.74 14.94
N LEU A 141 -0.66 7.24 13.71
CA LEU A 141 -1.95 7.11 13.05
C LEU A 141 -2.88 6.16 13.80
N ARG A 142 -2.37 5.00 14.22
CA ARG A 142 -3.11 4.06 15.06
C ARG A 142 -3.54 4.70 16.39
N GLY A 143 -2.63 5.42 17.06
CA GLY A 143 -2.87 6.10 18.33
C GLY A 143 -3.90 7.24 18.24
N SER A 144 -4.07 7.84 17.05
CA SER A 144 -5.10 8.86 16.80
C SER A 144 -6.53 8.31 16.81
N GLY A 145 -6.71 6.98 16.76
CA GLY A 145 -8.01 6.33 16.62
C GLY A 145 -8.55 6.33 15.18
N TYR A 146 -7.69 6.58 14.18
CA TYR A 146 -8.05 6.48 12.77
C TYR A 146 -8.64 5.09 12.46
N LYS A 147 -9.76 5.08 11.71
CA LYS A 147 -10.38 3.87 11.18
C LYS A 147 -10.48 3.95 9.66
N VAL A 148 -10.03 2.90 8.99
CA VAL A 148 -10.22 2.70 7.55
C VAL A 148 -11.72 2.64 7.26
N GLY A 149 -12.20 3.58 6.44
CA GLY A 149 -13.58 3.60 5.96
C GLY A 149 -13.85 2.56 4.87
N GLN A 150 -15.08 2.53 4.35
CA GLN A 150 -15.40 1.71 3.18
C GLN A 150 -14.55 2.17 1.98
N PRO A 151 -13.71 1.30 1.40
CA PRO A 151 -12.79 1.71 0.34
C PRO A 151 -13.53 1.98 -0.97
N VAL A 152 -13.07 3.01 -1.67
CA VAL A 152 -13.55 3.43 -2.99
C VAL A 152 -12.57 2.94 -4.06
N PRO A 153 -13.05 2.39 -5.21
CA PRO A 153 -12.17 1.95 -6.28
C PRO A 153 -11.21 3.04 -6.74
N LEU A 154 -9.92 2.71 -6.79
CA LEU A 154 -8.87 3.66 -7.12
C LEU A 154 -8.81 4.00 -8.62
N PHE A 155 -8.97 2.97 -9.46
CA PHE A 155 -8.95 3.10 -10.92
C PHE A 155 -10.31 2.66 -11.47
N PRO A 156 -11.15 3.60 -11.93
CA PRO A 156 -12.41 3.25 -12.58
C PRO A 156 -12.14 2.47 -13.88
N ARG A 157 -13.10 1.64 -14.29
CA ARG A 157 -13.02 0.99 -15.61
C ARG A 157 -13.11 2.06 -16.69
N LEU A 158 -12.28 1.94 -17.71
CA LEU A 158 -12.40 2.75 -18.92
C LEU A 158 -13.67 2.30 -19.64
N GLU A 159 -14.61 3.22 -19.81
CA GLU A 159 -15.70 3.06 -20.78
C GLU A 159 -15.12 3.40 -22.14
N LEU A 160 -14.89 2.39 -22.97
CA LEU A 160 -14.52 2.61 -24.36
C LEU A 160 -15.80 2.92 -25.13
N GLU A 161 -15.96 4.17 -25.57
CA GLU A 161 -16.95 4.48 -26.60
C GLU A 161 -16.60 3.65 -27.83
N VAL A 162 -17.52 2.76 -28.23
CA VAL A 162 -17.40 2.05 -29.50
C VAL A 162 -17.53 3.13 -30.58
N ALA A 163 -16.42 3.47 -31.24
CA ALA A 163 -16.47 4.33 -32.41
C ALA A 163 -17.34 3.63 -33.46
N GLU A 164 -18.57 4.10 -33.64
CA GLU A 164 -19.40 3.73 -34.78
C GLU A 164 -18.72 4.29 -36.03
N GLY A 165 -18.14 3.38 -36.81
CA GLY A 165 -17.63 3.65 -38.16
C GLY A 165 -18.66 3.34 -39.23
#